data_AF-A0A970ZIW7-F1
#
_entry.id   AF-A0A970ZIW7-F1
#
_cell.length_a   1.000
_cell.length_b   1.000
_cell.length_c   1.000
_cell.angle_alpha   90.00
_cell.angle_beta   90.00
_cell.angle_gamma   90.00
#
_symmetry.space_group_name_H-M   'P 1'
#
loop_
_entity.id
_entity.type
_entity.pdbx_description
1 polymer ?
#
loop_
_entity_poly.entity_id
_entity_poly.type
_entity_poly.pdbx_seq_one_letter_code
_entity_poly.pdbx_strand_id
1 'polypeptide(L)'
;MLTTPRPHTGQSGFTLVETMIALIILAGGLLALAGAFAQGMVMVSGTHYHQFAKEKASEAMESVFTARDAGKIPSWDWIQNKSSHPNGIFKDGAQPLCGAGDDGLLNTDDDEDDELETLPGRDGIPGTDDDEVLTIERFSREIEITQIHAGLRRIRVIIRYRLGNLTREYELVSHISPFA
;
A
#
# COMPACT_ATOMS: atom_id res chain seq x y z
N MET A 1 -50.25 -60.78 40.10
CA MET A 1 -50.54 -59.35 39.82
C MET A 1 -49.33 -58.56 40.29
N LEU A 2 -48.49 -58.06 39.37
CA LEU A 2 -47.30 -57.26 39.69
C LEU A 2 -47.20 -56.18 38.61
N THR A 3 -47.42 -54.93 39.01
CA THR A 3 -47.25 -53.75 38.15
C THR A 3 -45.86 -53.18 38.42
N THR A 4 -44.99 -53.17 37.41
CA THR A 4 -43.69 -52.49 37.48
C THR A 4 -43.88 -51.01 37.11
N PRO A 5 -43.44 -50.05 37.94
CA PRO A 5 -43.52 -48.64 37.59
C PRO A 5 -42.47 -48.30 36.53
N ARG A 6 -42.87 -47.60 35.47
CA ARG A 6 -41.93 -47.06 34.47
C ARG A 6 -41.24 -45.82 35.05
N PRO A 7 -39.92 -45.66 34.90
CA PRO A 7 -39.26 -44.42 35.26
C PRO A 7 -39.69 -43.33 34.27
N HIS A 8 -40.37 -42.31 34.77
CA HIS A 8 -40.57 -41.08 34.02
C HIS A 8 -39.22 -40.38 33.94
N THR A 9 -38.55 -40.46 32.80
CA THR A 9 -37.45 -39.58 32.46
C THR A 9 -38.03 -38.17 32.35
N GLY A 10 -37.83 -37.34 33.38
CA GLY A 10 -38.30 -35.97 33.41
C GLY A 10 -37.69 -35.18 32.26
N GLN A 11 -38.49 -34.92 31.21
CA GLN A 11 -38.16 -33.89 30.23
C GLN A 11 -38.41 -32.54 30.87
N SER A 12 -37.37 -31.93 31.41
CA SER A 12 -37.39 -30.51 31.77
C SER A 12 -37.23 -29.69 30.48
N GLY A 13 -38.31 -29.04 30.05
CA GLY A 13 -38.24 -28.02 29.00
C GLY A 13 -37.42 -26.81 29.45
N PHE A 14 -36.91 -26.04 28.49
CA PHE A 14 -36.18 -24.80 28.77
C PHE A 14 -37.07 -23.78 29.47
N THR A 15 -36.54 -23.11 30.48
CA THR A 15 -37.27 -22.06 31.18
C THR A 15 -37.27 -20.77 30.34
N LEU A 16 -38.32 -19.95 30.44
CA LEU A 16 -38.40 -18.67 29.75
C LEU A 16 -37.27 -17.70 30.18
N VAL A 17 -36.80 -17.82 31.42
CA VAL A 17 -35.66 -17.04 31.92
C VAL A 17 -34.36 -17.50 31.24
N GLU A 18 -34.19 -18.80 31.04
CA GLU A 18 -33.01 -19.36 30.38
C GLU A 18 -32.95 -18.98 28.90
N THR A 19 -34.08 -18.95 28.20
CA THR A 19 -34.14 -18.45 26.81
C THR A 19 -33.86 -16.95 26.74
N MET A 20 -34.35 -16.15 27.69
CA MET A 20 -34.03 -14.71 27.76
C MET A 20 -32.53 -14.47 27.99
N ILE A 21 -31.91 -15.22 28.90
CA ILE A 21 -30.46 -15.12 29.15
C ILE A 21 -29.68 -15.55 27.90
N ALA A 22 -30.08 -16.65 27.24
CA ALA A 22 -29.45 -17.10 26.01
C ALA A 22 -29.53 -16.06 24.88
N LEU A 23 -30.68 -15.38 24.73
CA LEU A 23 -30.85 -14.32 23.73
C LEU A 23 -29.96 -13.10 24.02
N ILE A 24 -29.79 -12.72 25.28
CA ILE A 24 -28.89 -11.62 25.66
C ILE A 24 -27.43 -11.97 25.34
N ILE A 25 -26.99 -13.18 25.70
CA ILE A 25 -25.63 -13.66 25.40
C ILE A 25 -25.41 -13.73 23.89
N LEU A 26 -26.39 -14.24 23.13
CA LEU A 26 -26.31 -14.33 21.67
C LEU A 26 -26.25 -12.94 21.02
N ALA A 27 -27.08 -12.00 21.47
CA ALA A 27 -27.08 -10.63 20.97
C ALA A 27 -25.73 -9.94 21.26
N GLY A 28 -25.20 -10.09 22.47
CA GLY A 28 -23.88 -9.58 22.84
C GLY A 28 -22.75 -10.18 21.99
N GLY A 29 -22.78 -11.49 21.77
CA GLY A 29 -21.83 -12.19 20.91
C GLY A 29 -21.88 -11.71 19.45
N LEU A 30 -23.09 -11.50 18.92
CA LEU A 30 -23.28 -11.03 17.55
C LEU A 30 -22.77 -9.59 17.35
N LEU A 31 -22.97 -8.71 18.35
CA LEU A 31 -22.45 -7.34 18.33
C LEU A 31 -20.91 -7.31 18.39
N ALA A 32 -20.30 -8.16 19.23
CA ALA A 32 -18.85 -8.28 19.29
C ALA A 32 -18.26 -8.75 17.95
N LEU A 33 -18.90 -9.73 17.30
CA LEU A 33 -18.51 -10.21 15.97
C LEU A 33 -18.64 -9.09 14.92
N ALA A 34 -19.74 -8.34 14.92
CA ALA A 34 -19.96 -7.23 14.01
C ALA A 34 -18.89 -6.13 14.16
N GLY A 35 -18.50 -5.80 15.40
CA GLY A 35 -17.41 -4.87 15.68
C GLY A 35 -16.06 -5.36 15.13
N ALA A 36 -15.75 -6.65 15.32
CA ALA A 36 -14.54 -7.25 14.78
C ALA A 36 -14.51 -7.24 13.25
N PHE A 37 -15.65 -7.52 12.58
CA PHE A 37 -15.76 -7.43 11.13
C PHE A 37 -15.61 -6.00 10.62
N ALA A 38 -16.25 -5.02 11.26
CA ALA A 38 -16.13 -3.62 10.89
C ALA A 38 -14.66 -3.16 10.97
N GLN A 39 -13.96 -3.52 12.04
CA GLN A 39 -12.54 -3.19 12.21
C GLN A 39 -11.65 -3.93 11.19
N GLY A 40 -11.98 -5.18 10.88
CA GLY A 40 -11.29 -5.95 9.83
C GLY A 40 -11.42 -5.31 8.45
N MET A 41 -12.61 -4.81 8.08
CA MET A 41 -12.83 -4.15 6.78
C MET A 41 -12.02 -2.86 6.62
N VAL A 42 -11.89 -2.05 7.68
CA VAL A 42 -11.05 -0.82 7.66
C VAL A 42 -9.57 -1.15 7.42
N MET A 43 -9.10 -2.30 7.89
CA MET A 43 -7.73 -2.76 7.60
C MET A 43 -7.57 -3.23 6.16
N VAL A 44 -8.61 -3.87 5.60
CA VAL A 44 -8.60 -4.37 4.21
C VAL A 44 -8.64 -3.21 3.21
N SER A 45 -9.37 -2.12 3.47
CA SER A 45 -9.40 -0.96 2.56
C SER A 45 -8.02 -0.28 2.40
N GLY A 46 -7.12 -0.42 3.38
CA GLY A 46 -5.73 0.04 3.26
C GLY A 46 -4.88 -0.71 2.21
N THR A 47 -5.39 -1.81 1.65
CA THR A 47 -4.68 -2.62 0.64
C THR A 47 -4.49 -1.85 -0.66
N HIS A 48 -5.45 -1.01 -1.06
CA HIS A 48 -5.38 -0.26 -2.31
C HIS A 48 -4.19 0.70 -2.32
N TYR A 49 -3.97 1.46 -1.23
CA TYR A 49 -2.81 2.33 -1.09
C TYR A 49 -1.47 1.59 -1.14
N HIS A 50 -1.45 0.35 -0.66
CA HIS A 50 -0.25 -0.48 -0.71
C HIS A 50 0.05 -1.00 -2.13
N GLN A 51 -0.98 -1.39 -2.89
CA GLN A 51 -0.80 -1.77 -4.30
C GLN A 51 -0.41 -0.57 -5.15
N PHE A 52 -1.05 0.57 -4.92
CA PHE A 52 -0.68 1.83 -5.55
C PHE A 52 0.79 2.19 -5.28
N ALA A 53 1.25 2.10 -4.02
CA ALA A 53 2.66 2.32 -3.67
C ALA A 53 3.61 1.33 -4.37
N LYS A 54 3.19 0.08 -4.59
CA LYS A 54 3.97 -0.92 -5.32
C LYS A 54 4.09 -0.60 -6.80
N GLU A 55 3.00 -0.21 -7.44
CA GLU A 55 2.94 0.15 -8.84
C GLU A 55 3.84 1.35 -9.10
N LYS A 56 3.70 2.41 -8.31
CA LYS A 56 4.55 3.62 -8.43
C LYS A 56 6.01 3.40 -8.11
N ALA A 57 6.32 2.51 -7.17
CA ALA A 57 7.72 2.10 -6.93
C ALA A 57 8.31 1.34 -8.11
N SER A 58 7.51 0.46 -8.73
CA SER A 58 7.92 -0.33 -9.90
C SER A 58 8.12 0.56 -11.12
N GLU A 59 7.19 1.48 -11.37
CA GLU A 59 7.29 2.48 -12.44
C GLU A 59 8.57 3.31 -12.32
N ALA A 60 8.86 3.83 -11.12
CA ALA A 60 10.10 4.56 -10.85
C ALA A 60 11.35 3.69 -11.08
N MET A 61 11.33 2.43 -10.65
CA MET A 61 12.43 1.50 -10.91
C MET A 61 12.64 1.27 -12.41
N GLU A 62 11.57 0.98 -13.13
CA GLU A 62 11.58 0.73 -14.57
C GLU A 62 12.03 1.96 -15.35
N SER A 63 11.65 3.15 -14.92
CA SER A 63 12.12 4.41 -15.51
C SER A 63 13.66 4.52 -15.46
N VAL A 64 14.28 4.21 -14.30
CA VAL A 64 15.76 4.23 -14.17
C VAL A 64 16.42 3.20 -15.08
N PHE A 65 15.91 1.97 -15.12
CA PHE A 65 16.46 0.91 -15.98
C PHE A 65 16.28 1.24 -17.47
N THR A 66 15.10 1.71 -17.86
CA THR A 66 14.79 2.09 -19.23
C THR A 66 15.66 3.24 -19.71
N ALA A 67 15.84 4.29 -18.91
CA ALA A 67 16.70 5.41 -19.28
C ALA A 67 18.16 5.00 -19.43
N ARG A 68 18.63 4.05 -18.60
CA ARG A 68 19.96 3.46 -18.73
C ARG A 68 20.10 2.64 -20.00
N ASP A 69 19.16 1.74 -20.27
CA ASP A 69 19.22 0.79 -21.39
C ASP A 69 18.99 1.50 -22.74
N ALA A 70 18.12 2.50 -22.78
CA ALA A 70 17.88 3.34 -23.95
C ALA A 70 19.01 4.35 -24.21
N GLY A 71 20.00 4.46 -23.32
CA GLY A 71 21.08 5.43 -23.44
C GLY A 71 20.61 6.89 -23.36
N LYS A 72 19.45 7.14 -22.72
CA LYS A 72 18.93 8.50 -22.50
C LYS A 72 19.86 9.31 -21.58
N ILE A 73 20.52 8.64 -20.65
CA ILE A 73 21.48 9.25 -19.73
C ILE A 73 22.88 9.15 -20.35
N PRO A 74 23.55 10.29 -20.67
CA PRO A 74 24.78 10.30 -21.46
C PRO A 74 25.99 9.57 -20.83
N SER A 75 26.04 9.45 -19.50
CA SER A 75 27.15 8.85 -18.79
C SER A 75 26.67 8.03 -17.61
N TRP A 76 27.36 6.92 -17.35
CA TRP A 76 27.17 6.15 -16.12
C TRP A 76 27.27 7.04 -14.89
N ASP A 77 28.19 8.01 -14.84
CA ASP A 77 28.38 8.90 -13.68
C ASP A 77 27.21 9.84 -13.40
N TRP A 78 26.17 9.86 -14.23
CA TRP A 78 25.02 10.72 -14.02
C TRP A 78 23.87 9.98 -13.31
N ILE A 79 23.89 8.63 -13.31
CA ILE A 79 22.88 7.77 -12.67
C ILE A 79 23.09 7.71 -11.15
N GLN A 80 22.96 8.83 -10.46
CA GLN A 80 23.10 8.95 -9.02
C GLN A 80 22.38 10.21 -8.52
N ASN A 81 22.21 10.31 -7.20
CA ASN A 81 21.63 11.51 -6.62
C ASN A 81 22.56 12.72 -6.74
N LYS A 82 21.96 13.91 -6.80
CA LYS A 82 22.67 15.20 -6.88
C LYS A 82 23.66 15.44 -5.75
N SER A 83 23.33 15.01 -4.53
CA SER A 83 24.25 15.07 -3.39
C SER A 83 25.51 14.23 -3.57
N SER A 84 25.46 13.18 -4.39
CA SER A 84 26.56 12.24 -4.59
C SER A 84 27.55 12.69 -5.68
N HIS A 85 27.10 13.50 -6.64
CA HIS A 85 27.94 13.97 -7.75
C HIS A 85 27.38 15.23 -8.41
N PRO A 86 28.22 16.17 -8.89
CA PRO A 86 27.76 17.43 -9.50
C PRO A 86 26.81 17.26 -10.69
N ASN A 87 26.94 16.15 -11.42
CA ASN A 87 26.09 15.80 -12.57
C ASN A 87 25.09 14.67 -12.24
N GLY A 88 24.84 14.38 -10.96
CA GLY A 88 23.77 13.47 -10.58
C GLY A 88 22.42 14.02 -11.01
N ILE A 89 21.56 13.18 -11.59
CA ILE A 89 20.28 13.61 -12.17
C ILE A 89 19.11 13.50 -11.17
N PHE A 90 19.19 12.56 -10.22
CA PHE A 90 18.10 12.30 -9.30
C PHE A 90 18.11 13.29 -8.13
N LYS A 91 16.95 13.89 -7.84
CA LYS A 91 16.73 14.72 -6.65
C LYS A 91 17.01 13.91 -5.38
N ASP A 92 17.45 14.61 -4.34
CA ASP A 92 17.72 14.04 -3.03
C ASP A 92 16.44 14.01 -2.16
N GLY A 93 16.34 12.99 -1.31
CA GLY A 93 15.26 12.89 -0.32
C GLY A 93 13.87 12.62 -0.92
N ALA A 94 12.87 12.69 -0.04
CA ALA A 94 11.46 12.51 -0.41
C ALA A 94 10.94 13.69 -1.21
N GLN A 95 10.46 13.41 -2.42
CA GLN A 95 9.78 14.34 -3.31
C GLN A 95 8.28 14.00 -3.34
N PRO A 96 7.39 14.96 -3.62
CA PRO A 96 6.02 14.67 -4.01
C PRO A 96 5.97 13.66 -5.17
N LEU A 97 4.88 12.91 -5.27
CA LEU A 97 4.70 12.01 -6.40
C LEU A 97 4.30 12.84 -7.63
N CYS A 98 5.29 13.12 -8.47
CA CYS A 98 5.15 13.85 -9.73
C CYS A 98 5.28 12.90 -10.92
N GLY A 99 4.64 13.26 -12.02
CA GLY A 99 4.80 12.60 -13.31
C GLY A 99 6.19 12.87 -13.89
N ALA A 100 6.63 11.99 -14.79
CA ALA A 100 7.91 12.17 -15.48
C ALA A 100 7.85 13.38 -16.42
N GLY A 101 8.94 14.14 -16.46
CA GLY A 101 9.10 15.26 -17.39
C GLY A 101 9.44 14.85 -18.82
N ASP A 102 9.98 15.81 -19.57
CA ASP A 102 10.43 15.63 -20.96
C ASP A 102 11.52 14.55 -21.09
N ASP A 103 12.35 14.34 -20.06
CA ASP A 103 13.38 13.31 -20.06
C ASP A 103 12.81 11.87 -19.88
N GLY A 104 11.57 11.77 -19.40
CA GLY A 104 10.88 10.52 -19.10
C GLY A 104 11.46 9.78 -17.89
N LEU A 105 12.25 10.46 -17.07
CA LEU A 105 12.71 10.02 -15.77
C LEU A 105 11.79 10.54 -14.68
N LEU A 106 11.74 9.78 -13.60
CA LEU A 106 11.03 10.15 -12.39
C LEU A 106 12.04 10.64 -11.35
N ASN A 107 11.62 11.62 -10.54
CA ASN A 107 12.43 12.17 -9.45
C ASN A 107 13.61 13.02 -9.96
N THR A 108 13.44 13.69 -11.10
CA THR A 108 14.39 14.59 -11.77
C THR A 108 13.89 16.03 -11.75
N ASP A 109 14.65 16.98 -12.29
CA ASP A 109 14.32 18.41 -12.23
C ASP A 109 13.12 18.84 -13.06
N ASP A 110 12.83 18.09 -14.12
CA ASP A 110 11.79 18.36 -15.10
C ASP A 110 10.48 17.63 -14.81
N ASP A 111 10.39 16.87 -13.71
CA ASP A 111 9.14 16.28 -13.22
C ASP A 111 7.98 17.30 -13.25
N GLU A 112 6.84 16.89 -13.83
CA GLU A 112 5.64 17.75 -13.95
C GLU A 112 4.90 17.87 -12.61
N ASP A 113 4.23 19.02 -12.39
CA ASP A 113 3.45 19.25 -11.17
C ASP A 113 2.28 18.24 -11.03
N ASP A 114 2.02 17.83 -9.80
CA ASP A 114 0.99 16.90 -9.29
C ASP A 114 0.35 15.98 -10.34
N GLU A 115 0.87 14.75 -10.40
CA GLU A 115 0.11 13.64 -10.99
C GLU A 115 -1.20 13.50 -10.19
N LEU A 116 -2.35 13.36 -10.88
CA LEU A 116 -3.63 13.10 -10.25
C LEU A 116 -4.00 11.65 -10.51
N GLU A 117 -4.20 10.88 -9.45
CA GLU A 117 -4.63 9.50 -9.57
C GLU A 117 -6.00 9.28 -8.93
N THR A 118 -6.90 8.70 -9.70
CA THR A 118 -8.25 8.34 -9.25
C THR A 118 -8.20 6.94 -8.66
N LEU A 119 -8.41 6.84 -7.35
CA LEU A 119 -8.51 5.54 -6.67
C LEU A 119 -9.98 5.10 -6.61
N PRO A 120 -10.23 3.77 -6.65
CA PRO A 120 -11.57 3.25 -6.41
C PRO A 120 -12.12 3.75 -5.08
N GLY A 121 -13.39 4.13 -5.10
CA GLY A 121 -14.11 4.62 -3.94
C GLY A 121 -14.29 3.59 -2.82
N ARG A 122 -15.26 3.86 -1.95
CA ARG A 122 -15.62 2.96 -0.84
C ARG A 122 -16.14 1.62 -1.35
N ASP A 123 -16.67 1.56 -2.56
CA ASP A 123 -17.13 0.35 -3.22
C ASP A 123 -16.00 -0.52 -3.83
N GLY A 124 -14.79 0.03 -3.97
CA GLY A 124 -13.63 -0.65 -4.53
C GLY A 124 -13.69 -0.86 -6.05
N ILE A 125 -14.63 -0.21 -6.75
CA ILE A 125 -14.81 -0.32 -8.21
C ILE A 125 -14.28 0.96 -8.87
N PRO A 126 -13.26 0.89 -9.73
CA PRO A 126 -12.81 2.08 -10.45
C PRO A 126 -13.85 2.51 -11.49
N GLY A 127 -14.06 3.82 -11.61
CA GLY A 127 -14.95 4.47 -12.57
C GLY A 127 -16.36 4.74 -12.06
N THR A 128 -16.57 4.74 -10.73
CA THR A 128 -17.87 5.00 -10.09
C THR A 128 -17.91 6.39 -9.45
N ASP A 129 -19.12 6.85 -9.10
CA ASP A 129 -19.34 8.19 -8.53
C ASP A 129 -18.65 8.39 -7.17
N ASP A 130 -18.26 7.33 -6.48
CA ASP A 130 -17.55 7.37 -5.20
C ASP A 130 -16.04 7.28 -5.32
N ASP A 131 -15.49 7.22 -6.55
CA ASP A 131 -14.06 7.32 -6.81
C ASP A 131 -13.46 8.56 -6.13
N GLU A 132 -12.36 8.35 -5.42
CA GLU A 132 -11.63 9.43 -4.77
C GLU A 132 -10.47 9.83 -5.67
N VAL A 133 -10.53 11.06 -6.22
CA VAL A 133 -9.36 11.71 -6.81
C VAL A 133 -8.39 11.96 -5.67
N LEU A 134 -7.36 11.13 -5.57
CA LEU A 134 -6.33 11.34 -4.58
C LEU A 134 -5.43 12.47 -5.09
N THR A 135 -5.55 13.65 -4.51
CA THR A 135 -4.44 14.61 -4.59
C THR A 135 -3.24 13.92 -3.95
N ILE A 136 -2.20 13.67 -4.74
CA ILE A 136 -1.08 12.80 -4.34
C ILE A 136 -0.19 13.45 -3.25
N GLU A 137 -0.62 14.58 -2.66
CA GLU A 137 -0.07 15.20 -1.44
C GLU A 137 0.16 14.21 -0.28
N ARG A 138 -0.57 13.09 -0.24
CA ARG A 138 -0.41 12.06 0.80
C ARG A 138 0.71 11.06 0.54
N PHE A 139 1.31 11.08 -0.65
CA PHE A 139 2.38 10.20 -1.06
C PHE A 139 3.66 10.99 -1.33
N SER A 140 4.79 10.35 -1.10
CA SER A 140 6.09 10.86 -1.53
C SER A 140 6.95 9.72 -2.04
N ARG A 141 7.80 10.01 -3.01
CA ARG A 141 8.77 9.11 -3.61
C ARG A 141 10.17 9.59 -3.27
N GLU A 142 11.05 8.65 -2.96
CA GLU A 142 12.48 8.90 -2.87
C GLU A 142 13.20 7.82 -3.69
N ILE A 143 14.09 8.24 -4.59
CA ILE A 143 14.98 7.35 -5.32
C ILE A 143 16.37 7.52 -4.72
N GLU A 144 16.78 6.61 -3.86
CA GLU A 144 18.11 6.58 -3.26
C GLU A 144 19.03 5.70 -4.12
N ILE A 145 20.11 6.28 -4.63
CA ILE A 145 21.11 5.58 -5.42
C ILE A 145 22.45 5.59 -4.69
N THR A 146 22.83 4.43 -4.17
CA THR A 146 24.11 4.25 -3.47
C THR A 146 25.13 3.55 -4.35
N GLN A 147 26.34 4.10 -4.47
CA GLN A 147 27.44 3.38 -5.09
C GLN A 147 27.96 2.25 -4.19
N ILE A 148 27.96 1.02 -4.72
CA ILE A 148 28.50 -0.17 -4.04
C ILE A 148 29.93 -0.44 -4.52
N HIS A 149 30.16 -0.39 -5.84
CA HIS A 149 31.49 -0.35 -6.45
C HIS A 149 31.45 0.48 -7.76
N ALA A 150 32.59 0.73 -8.39
CA ALA A 150 32.70 1.57 -9.60
C ALA A 150 31.72 1.22 -10.76
N GLY A 151 31.26 -0.03 -10.85
CA GLY A 151 30.33 -0.52 -11.87
C GLY A 151 29.05 -1.12 -11.29
N LEU A 152 28.71 -0.84 -10.02
CA LEU A 152 27.49 -1.33 -9.40
C LEU A 152 26.92 -0.29 -8.47
N ARG A 153 25.66 0.06 -8.71
CA ARG A 153 24.88 0.92 -7.83
C ARG A 153 23.66 0.17 -7.34
N ARG A 154 23.29 0.42 -6.09
CA ARG A 154 22.03 -0.02 -5.52
C ARG A 154 21.03 1.10 -5.72
N ILE A 155 19.88 0.79 -6.32
CA ILE A 155 18.74 1.69 -6.40
C ILE A 155 17.73 1.22 -5.36
N ARG A 156 17.29 2.14 -4.52
CA ARG A 156 16.26 1.94 -3.52
C ARG A 156 15.17 2.97 -3.76
N VAL A 157 14.00 2.51 -4.17
CA VAL A 157 12.82 3.36 -4.32
C VAL A 157 11.94 3.20 -3.10
N ILE A 158 11.63 4.32 -2.46
CA ILE A 158 10.85 4.38 -1.22
C ILE A 158 9.61 5.20 -1.49
N ILE A 159 8.44 4.60 -1.30
CA ILE A 159 7.14 5.27 -1.37
C ILE A 159 6.60 5.39 0.05
N ARG A 160 6.37 6.62 0.52
CA ARG A 160 5.81 6.90 1.84
C ARG A 160 4.40 7.42 1.70
N TYR A 161 3.48 6.91 2.50
CA TYR A 161 2.07 7.31 2.45
C TYR A 161 1.41 7.30 3.83
N ARG A 162 0.38 8.13 4.00
CA ARG A 162 -0.39 8.21 5.26
C ARG A 162 -1.70 7.42 5.16
N LEU A 163 -1.93 6.55 6.14
CA LEU A 163 -3.19 5.85 6.37
C LEU A 163 -3.77 6.31 7.73
N GLY A 164 -4.66 7.30 7.70
CA GLY A 164 -5.09 8.00 8.91
C GLY A 164 -3.93 8.73 9.59
N ASN A 165 -3.65 8.39 10.85
CA ASN A 165 -2.53 8.95 11.62
C ASN A 165 -1.22 8.15 11.51
N LEU A 166 -1.20 7.09 10.72
CA LEU A 166 -0.03 6.22 10.56
C LEU A 166 0.66 6.53 9.23
N THR A 167 1.98 6.74 9.26
CA THR A 167 2.81 6.73 8.06
C THR A 167 3.27 5.31 7.77
N ARG A 168 3.11 4.86 6.53
CA ARG A 168 3.59 3.59 5.99
C ARG A 168 4.63 3.86 4.91
N GLU A 169 5.53 2.90 4.75
CA GLU A 169 6.54 2.91 3.70
C GLU A 169 6.48 1.60 2.92
N TYR A 170 6.62 1.70 1.61
CA TYR A 170 6.92 0.60 0.72
C TYR A 170 8.30 0.83 0.10
N GLU A 171 9.10 -0.23 0.02
CA GLU A 171 10.47 -0.16 -0.47
C GLU A 171 10.70 -1.22 -1.55
N LEU A 172 11.30 -0.80 -2.66
CA LEU A 172 11.78 -1.66 -3.73
C LEU A 172 13.29 -1.44 -3.93
N VAL A 173 14.07 -2.51 -3.80
CA VAL A 173 15.53 -2.47 -3.94
C VAL A 173 15.96 -3.29 -5.15
N SER A 174 16.82 -2.70 -5.97
CA SER A 174 17.48 -3.39 -7.07
C SER A 174 18.94 -2.93 -7.19
N HIS A 175 19.69 -3.59 -8.08
CA HIS A 175 21.05 -3.20 -8.42
C HIS A 175 21.15 -2.97 -9.92
N ILE A 176 21.89 -1.93 -10.29
CA ILE A 176 22.12 -1.54 -11.67
C ILE A 176 23.63 -1.50 -11.96
N SER A 177 24.00 -1.85 -13.19
CA SER A 177 25.37 -1.88 -13.68
C SER A 177 25.49 -1.15 -15.02
N PRO A 178 26.69 -0.68 -15.41
CA PRO A 178 26.89 -0.07 -16.72
C PRO A 178 26.92 -1.10 -17.86
N PHE A 179 26.99 -2.40 -17.56
CA PHE A 179 27.02 -3.49 -18.54
C PHE A 179 25.65 -4.17 -18.63
N ALA A 180 25.09 -4.27 -19.86
CA ALA A 180 23.81 -4.89 -20.17
C ALA A 180 24.06 -6.23 -20.87
#